data_AF-A0A3D1DK86-F1
#
_entry.id   AF-A0A3D1DK86-F1
#
_cell.length_a   1.000
_cell.length_b   1.000
_cell.length_c   1.000
_cell.angle_alpha   90.00
_cell.angle_beta   90.00
_cell.angle_gamma   90.00
#
_symmetry.space_group_name_H-M   'P 1'
#
loop_
_entity.id
_entity.type
_entity.pdbx_description
1 polymer ?
#
loop_
_entity_poly.entity_id
_entity_poly.type
_entity_poly.pdbx_seq_one_letter_code
_entity_poly.pdbx_strand_id
1 'polypeptide(L)'
;MTTAVRSLLHLSLLLGLSLVVSGCLPDPAEPDAADSATDSDKTAGKGRKGRGGGGGADAKGGGAAMPVSGSTATQKEVGTDPDGKPVLLFQLTNSGGMRVDVTNWGATVLAVRVPDQNERFENVTLAFENIEDYYVPGPYFGATCGRYSNRIAAGAFSIGDQKYQLATNNDTNHLHGGDRGFNRRAWTGKTVKKDGAVGIALQLVSPDGEENYPGTLTVDVTYWLTERNELRIEYKATTDKATVLNLTNHCYWNLAGAGKGTILDHQLTLDCDNFLPVDDTLIPTGKQATVAETPMDFRSSQPIGSRIKQVEGGYDHCYVINGADGSLRPVAEIHHPGSGRVMEILTTEPGIQFYTGNFLDGEPGNGGYPLNGGFCLECQHFPDSPNQSGFPSTLLEPDQTYTQTTVHRFSVRREAPPGERSGGRKRAGGRKRAGGRSRSGG
;
A
#
# COMPACT_ATOMS: atom_id res chain seq x y z
N MET A 1 -11.59 41.09 12.29
CA MET A 1 -12.63 41.24 13.33
C MET A 1 -13.95 40.84 12.68
N THR A 2 -14.67 39.80 13.06
CA THR A 2 -14.65 38.97 14.25
C THR A 2 -15.31 37.64 13.90
N THR A 3 -14.63 36.58 14.30
CA THR A 3 -15.08 35.22 14.60
C THR A 3 -16.46 35.18 15.25
N ALA A 4 -17.30 34.22 14.83
CA ALA A 4 -18.29 33.47 15.62
C ALA A 4 -19.58 33.18 14.85
N VAL A 5 -19.60 32.14 14.01
CA VAL A 5 -20.78 31.27 13.85
C VAL A 5 -20.29 29.89 13.39
N ARG A 6 -20.47 28.87 14.25
CA ARG A 6 -20.61 27.41 13.98
C ARG A 6 -19.90 26.56 15.03
N SER A 7 -20.46 26.57 16.23
CA SER A 7 -20.47 25.41 17.13
C SER A 7 -21.89 25.31 17.65
N LEU A 8 -22.60 24.24 17.33
CA LEU A 8 -23.77 23.69 18.05
C LEU A 8 -24.48 22.70 17.12
N LEU A 9 -24.15 21.43 17.23
CA LEU A 9 -25.07 20.29 17.02
C LEU A 9 -24.32 18.99 17.39
N HIS A 10 -24.21 18.76 18.70
CA HIS A 10 -23.96 17.47 19.33
C HIS A 10 -24.64 17.53 20.69
N LEU A 11 -25.84 16.95 20.82
CA LEU A 11 -26.32 16.19 22.00
C LEU A 11 -27.79 15.81 21.81
N SER A 12 -28.08 14.50 21.77
CA SER A 12 -29.34 13.78 22.08
C SER A 12 -29.20 12.40 21.43
N LEU A 13 -29.40 11.23 22.03
CA LEU A 13 -30.01 10.83 23.28
C LEU A 13 -29.57 9.36 23.50
N LEU A 14 -28.91 9.04 24.61
CA LEU A 14 -28.66 7.66 25.05
C LEU A 14 -29.59 7.38 26.23
N LEU A 15 -30.63 6.56 26.03
CA LEU A 15 -31.29 5.81 27.09
C LEU A 15 -32.13 4.68 26.45
N GLY A 16 -31.71 3.45 26.66
CA GLY A 16 -32.39 2.24 26.19
C GLY A 16 -32.05 1.07 27.09
N LEU A 17 -32.76 1.00 28.22
CA LEU A 17 -32.74 -0.07 29.21
C LEU A 17 -33.15 -1.40 28.55
N SER A 18 -32.41 -2.49 28.80
CA SER A 18 -32.92 -3.84 28.54
C SER A 18 -32.62 -4.76 29.73
N LEU A 19 -33.67 -5.05 30.49
CA LEU A 19 -33.81 -6.23 31.33
C LEU A 19 -34.84 -7.12 30.64
N VAL A 20 -34.56 -8.42 30.51
CA VAL A 20 -35.46 -9.60 30.63
C VAL A 20 -34.62 -10.82 30.21
N VAL A 21 -34.06 -11.56 31.18
CA VAL A 21 -34.52 -12.87 31.74
C VAL A 21 -34.07 -14.09 30.94
N SER A 22 -33.33 -14.93 31.69
CA SER A 22 -32.89 -16.31 31.47
C SER A 22 -33.98 -17.27 30.97
N GLY A 23 -33.59 -18.19 30.08
CA GLY A 23 -34.35 -19.38 29.72
C GLY A 23 -33.44 -20.48 29.16
N CYS A 24 -33.36 -21.59 29.88
CA CYS A 24 -32.52 -22.77 29.62
C CYS A 24 -33.02 -23.67 28.47
N LEU A 25 -32.05 -24.20 27.68
CA LEU A 25 -31.92 -25.55 27.06
C LEU A 25 -33.00 -26.07 26.07
N PRO A 26 -32.75 -27.13 25.25
CA PRO A 26 -31.53 -27.95 25.06
C PRO A 26 -31.06 -28.14 23.58
N ASP A 27 -29.89 -28.77 23.44
CA ASP A 27 -29.28 -29.32 22.21
C ASP A 27 -30.19 -30.27 21.40
N PRO A 28 -29.88 -30.46 20.11
CA PRO A 28 -30.06 -31.76 19.46
C PRO A 28 -28.76 -32.31 18.84
N ALA A 29 -28.31 -33.41 19.43
CA ALA A 29 -27.85 -34.67 18.83
C ALA A 29 -27.09 -34.69 17.48
N GLU A 30 -25.89 -35.28 17.55
CA GLU A 30 -25.20 -35.99 16.47
C GLU A 30 -26.05 -37.15 15.89
N PRO A 31 -25.69 -37.63 14.70
CA PRO A 31 -25.71 -39.07 14.48
C PRO A 31 -24.35 -39.65 14.04
N ASP A 32 -24.10 -40.78 14.71
CA ASP A 32 -23.13 -41.84 14.57
C ASP A 32 -22.45 -42.13 13.23
N ALA A 33 -21.25 -42.67 13.41
CA ALA A 33 -20.40 -43.37 12.47
C ALA A 33 -21.05 -44.61 11.83
N ALA A 34 -20.64 -44.90 10.60
CA ALA A 34 -20.65 -46.24 10.04
C ALA A 34 -19.29 -46.55 9.42
N ASP A 35 -18.74 -47.64 9.95
CA ASP A 35 -17.51 -48.34 9.61
C ASP A 35 -17.65 -49.06 8.24
N SER A 36 -16.58 -49.12 7.45
CA SER A 36 -16.10 -50.37 6.85
C SER A 36 -14.81 -50.16 6.06
N ALA A 37 -13.87 -51.03 6.38
CA ALA A 37 -12.49 -51.11 5.93
C ALA A 37 -12.29 -51.75 4.54
N THR A 38 -11.00 -51.91 4.21
CA THR A 38 -10.34 -52.84 3.25
C THR A 38 -10.37 -52.43 1.77
N ASP A 39 -9.31 -52.56 0.95
CA ASP A 39 -7.90 -52.96 1.09
C ASP A 39 -7.19 -52.56 -0.22
N SER A 40 -5.87 -52.55 -0.16
CA SER A 40 -4.83 -52.49 -1.19
C SER A 40 -5.15 -52.94 -2.63
N ASP A 41 -4.52 -52.29 -3.63
CA ASP A 41 -3.36 -52.91 -4.29
C ASP A 41 -2.54 -51.91 -5.12
N LYS A 42 -1.24 -52.18 -5.16
CA LYS A 42 -0.19 -51.56 -5.94
C LYS A 42 -0.32 -51.96 -7.41
N THR A 43 0.13 -51.10 -8.32
CA THR A 43 1.03 -51.57 -9.40
C THR A 43 1.81 -50.42 -10.01
N ALA A 44 3.13 -50.60 -10.02
CA ALA A 44 4.10 -49.78 -10.68
C ALA A 44 4.19 -50.14 -12.17
N GLY A 45 4.27 -49.15 -13.05
CA GLY A 45 4.59 -49.29 -14.47
C GLY A 45 5.73 -48.36 -14.88
N LYS A 46 6.92 -48.94 -15.08
CA LYS A 46 8.13 -48.27 -15.58
C LYS A 46 8.02 -47.95 -17.08
N GLY A 47 8.38 -46.72 -17.43
CA GLY A 47 9.45 -46.45 -18.41
C GLY A 47 9.05 -46.07 -19.84
N ARG A 48 9.52 -44.91 -20.32
CA ARG A 48 10.55 -44.85 -21.38
C ARG A 48 11.11 -43.42 -21.58
N LYS A 49 12.42 -43.39 -21.80
CA LYS A 49 13.24 -42.25 -22.22
C LYS A 49 12.89 -41.84 -23.66
N GLY A 50 12.88 -40.54 -23.93
CA GLY A 50 12.99 -39.96 -25.27
C GLY A 50 13.81 -38.67 -25.21
N ARG A 51 15.02 -38.69 -25.78
CA ARG A 51 15.87 -37.53 -26.05
C ARG A 51 15.43 -36.87 -27.35
N GLY A 52 15.47 -35.53 -27.40
CA GLY A 52 15.46 -34.75 -28.65
C GLY A 52 15.41 -33.26 -28.32
N GLY A 53 16.49 -32.53 -28.62
CA GLY A 53 16.70 -31.14 -28.22
C GLY A 53 16.45 -30.11 -29.34
N GLY A 54 16.70 -28.86 -28.96
CA GLY A 54 16.60 -27.63 -29.76
C GLY A 54 15.57 -26.70 -29.13
N GLY A 55 15.87 -25.55 -28.53
CA GLY A 55 16.98 -24.62 -28.70
C GLY A 55 16.39 -23.25 -29.03
N GLY A 56 16.08 -22.45 -28.00
CA GLY A 56 15.59 -21.08 -28.12
C GLY A 56 15.93 -20.32 -26.84
N ALA A 57 16.61 -19.19 -26.98
CA ALA A 57 17.46 -18.58 -25.97
C ALA A 57 16.68 -17.76 -24.92
N ASP A 58 16.88 -18.09 -23.65
CA ASP A 58 16.52 -17.26 -22.50
C ASP A 58 17.61 -16.22 -22.24
N ALA A 59 17.22 -14.94 -22.28
CA ALA A 59 18.02 -13.82 -21.84
C ALA A 59 18.14 -13.83 -20.30
N LYS A 60 19.26 -14.36 -19.79
CA LYS A 60 19.65 -14.30 -18.38
C LYS A 60 20.17 -12.90 -18.01
N GLY A 61 19.32 -12.09 -17.38
CA GLY A 61 19.74 -11.01 -16.48
C GLY A 61 19.85 -11.53 -15.05
N GLY A 62 20.96 -12.22 -14.73
CA GLY A 62 21.20 -12.81 -13.41
C GLY A 62 21.68 -11.77 -12.40
N GLY A 63 20.76 -11.21 -11.61
CA GLY A 63 21.12 -10.68 -10.29
C GLY A 63 21.41 -11.85 -9.36
N ALA A 64 22.65 -11.96 -8.85
CA ALA A 64 23.04 -13.04 -7.96
C ALA A 64 22.17 -13.03 -6.69
N ALA A 65 21.49 -14.15 -6.43
CA ALA A 65 20.72 -14.35 -5.22
C ALA A 65 21.67 -14.37 -4.00
N MET A 66 21.48 -13.42 -3.09
CA MET A 66 22.15 -13.44 -1.78
C MET A 66 21.50 -14.53 -0.92
N PRO A 67 22.29 -15.38 -0.23
CA PRO A 67 21.73 -16.41 0.65
C PRO A 67 20.98 -15.77 1.83
N VAL A 68 19.86 -16.39 2.25
CA VAL A 68 18.93 -15.98 3.34
C VAL A 68 19.56 -16.10 4.75
N SER A 69 20.88 -16.08 4.83
CA SER A 69 21.62 -16.21 6.09
C SER A 69 21.41 -14.95 6.93
N GLY A 70 20.48 -15.00 7.90
CA GLY A 70 20.24 -13.93 8.87
C GLY A 70 18.82 -13.35 8.88
N SER A 71 18.00 -13.66 7.87
CA SER A 71 16.61 -13.20 7.81
C SER A 71 15.68 -14.08 8.64
N THR A 72 14.71 -13.45 9.30
CA THR A 72 13.80 -14.11 10.23
C THR A 72 12.35 -13.69 10.01
N ALA A 73 11.43 -14.63 10.22
CA ALA A 73 10.00 -14.39 10.31
C ALA A 73 9.50 -15.02 11.61
N THR A 74 8.96 -14.19 12.51
CA THR A 74 8.43 -14.63 13.79
C THR A 74 6.96 -14.23 13.91
N GLN A 75 6.19 -14.97 14.70
CA GLN A 75 4.81 -14.61 15.02
C GLN A 75 4.57 -14.76 16.52
N LYS A 76 3.67 -13.94 17.08
CA LYS A 76 3.13 -14.07 18.43
C LYS A 76 1.68 -13.62 18.46
N GLU A 77 0.90 -14.14 19.40
CA GLU A 77 -0.42 -13.60 19.71
C GLU A 77 -0.26 -12.29 20.49
N VAL A 78 -1.10 -11.30 20.18
CA VAL A 78 -1.09 -9.97 20.82
C VAL A 78 -2.44 -9.58 21.42
N GLY A 79 -3.47 -10.41 21.26
CA GLY A 79 -4.80 -10.18 21.79
C GLY A 79 -5.83 -11.02 21.05
N THR A 80 -7.10 -10.68 21.25
CA THR A 80 -8.22 -11.27 20.51
C THR A 80 -9.02 -10.20 19.78
N ASP A 81 -9.63 -10.57 18.67
CA ASP A 81 -10.53 -9.71 17.92
C ASP A 81 -11.92 -9.64 18.60
N PRO A 82 -12.85 -8.80 18.11
CA PRO A 82 -14.21 -8.71 18.67
C PRO A 82 -15.02 -10.02 18.62
N ASP A 83 -14.63 -10.98 17.78
CA ASP A 83 -15.25 -12.31 17.68
C ASP A 83 -14.53 -13.35 18.58
N GLY A 84 -13.56 -12.93 19.38
CA GLY A 84 -12.78 -13.78 20.29
C GLY A 84 -11.69 -14.61 19.61
N LYS A 85 -11.35 -14.35 18.35
CA LYS A 85 -10.30 -15.06 17.61
C LYS A 85 -8.92 -14.44 17.88
N PRO A 86 -7.83 -15.24 17.86
CA PRO A 86 -6.48 -14.72 18.06
C PRO A 86 -6.08 -13.66 17.03
N VAL A 87 -5.58 -12.54 17.52
CA VAL A 87 -4.88 -11.55 16.72
C VAL A 87 -3.38 -11.76 16.87
N LEU A 88 -2.74 -11.95 15.73
CA LEU A 88 -1.33 -12.29 15.59
C LEU A 88 -0.56 -11.05 15.14
N LEU A 89 0.62 -10.87 15.72
CA LEU A 89 1.66 -10.00 15.21
C LEU A 89 2.74 -10.85 14.55
N PHE A 90 2.96 -10.61 13.27
CA PHE A 90 4.06 -11.14 12.50
C PHE A 90 5.15 -10.08 12.38
N GLN A 91 6.39 -10.53 12.44
CA GLN A 91 7.55 -9.65 12.34
C GLN A 91 8.57 -10.29 11.40
N LEU A 92 8.93 -9.55 10.36
CA LEU A 92 9.94 -9.89 9.37
C LEU A 92 11.19 -9.06 9.64
N THR A 93 12.37 -9.66 9.56
CA THR A 93 13.65 -8.93 9.64
C THR A 93 14.59 -9.50 8.58
N ASN A 94 15.18 -8.66 7.75
CA ASN A 94 16.16 -9.09 6.75
C ASN A 94 17.60 -9.04 7.27
N SER A 95 18.58 -9.52 6.50
CA SER A 95 19.99 -9.52 6.96
C SER A 95 20.57 -8.11 7.09
N GLY A 96 19.97 -7.12 6.42
CA GLY A 96 20.32 -5.70 6.51
C GLY A 96 19.73 -4.99 7.73
N GLY A 97 18.93 -5.67 8.55
CA GLY A 97 18.31 -5.11 9.76
C GLY A 97 16.99 -4.37 9.53
N MET A 98 16.52 -4.23 8.29
CA MET A 98 15.18 -3.70 8.03
C MET A 98 14.15 -4.64 8.66
N ARG A 99 13.13 -4.06 9.30
CA ARG A 99 12.06 -4.81 9.96
C ARG A 99 10.69 -4.35 9.51
N VAL A 100 9.77 -5.30 9.33
CA VAL A 100 8.37 -5.04 9.02
C VAL A 100 7.48 -5.81 10.00
N ASP A 101 6.53 -5.11 10.61
CA ASP A 101 5.54 -5.69 11.52
C ASP A 101 4.17 -5.66 10.82
N VAL A 102 3.48 -6.80 10.80
CA VAL A 102 2.14 -6.95 10.18
C VAL A 102 1.24 -7.70 11.13
N THR A 103 -0.04 -7.34 11.21
CA THR A 103 -1.05 -8.12 11.94
C THR A 103 -2.02 -8.79 10.98
N ASN A 104 -2.59 -9.94 11.40
CA ASN A 104 -3.67 -10.58 10.63
C ASN A 104 -5.00 -9.83 10.72
N TRP A 105 -5.17 -8.89 11.64
CA TRP A 105 -6.34 -8.00 11.60
C TRP A 105 -6.18 -6.98 10.47
N GLY A 106 -7.06 -7.02 9.48
CA GLY A 106 -7.01 -6.14 8.32
C GLY A 106 -5.85 -6.37 7.37
N ALA A 107 -5.07 -7.46 7.58
CA ALA A 107 -3.78 -7.66 6.94
C ALA A 107 -2.92 -6.38 7.01
N THR A 108 -2.82 -5.80 8.20
CA THR A 108 -2.36 -4.43 8.43
C THR A 108 -0.86 -4.35 8.67
N VAL A 109 -0.16 -3.47 7.95
CA VAL A 109 1.24 -3.12 8.21
C VAL A 109 1.29 -2.11 9.36
N LEU A 110 1.84 -2.53 10.50
CA LEU A 110 1.91 -1.72 11.72
C LEU A 110 3.20 -0.91 11.82
N ALA A 111 4.31 -1.45 11.30
CA ALA A 111 5.59 -0.75 11.33
C ALA A 111 6.49 -1.17 10.17
N VAL A 112 7.22 -0.19 9.63
CA VAL A 112 8.33 -0.42 8.69
C VAL A 112 9.54 0.35 9.20
N ARG A 113 10.55 -0.37 9.69
CA ARG A 113 11.76 0.21 10.28
C ARG A 113 12.92 0.17 9.30
N VAL A 114 13.41 1.34 8.91
CA VAL A 114 14.42 1.53 7.86
C VAL A 114 15.56 2.45 8.32
N PRO A 115 16.81 2.23 7.86
CA PRO A 115 17.96 3.02 8.30
C PRO A 115 17.94 4.42 7.66
N ASP A 116 18.45 5.41 8.39
CA ASP A 116 18.81 6.73 7.84
C ASP A 116 20.27 6.77 7.34
N GLN A 117 20.73 7.93 6.89
CA GLN A 117 22.12 8.14 6.45
C GLN A 117 23.21 7.92 7.51
N ASN A 118 22.82 7.86 8.78
CA ASN A 118 23.67 7.58 9.94
C ASN A 118 23.42 6.17 10.51
N GLU A 119 22.78 5.29 9.74
CA GLU A 119 22.47 3.90 10.12
C GLU A 119 21.50 3.77 11.32
N ARG A 120 20.74 4.83 11.63
CA ARG A 120 19.69 4.77 12.65
C ARG A 120 18.38 4.28 12.05
N PHE A 121 17.90 3.16 12.55
CA PHE A 121 16.62 2.57 12.16
C PHE A 121 15.46 3.28 12.85
N GLU A 122 14.41 3.58 12.07
CA GLU A 122 13.21 4.22 12.59
C GLU A 122 11.98 3.73 11.86
N ASN A 123 10.85 3.64 12.58
CA ASN A 123 9.56 3.35 11.98
C ASN A 123 9.13 4.53 11.11
N VAL A 124 8.76 4.27 9.85
CA VAL A 124 8.32 5.29 8.89
C VAL A 124 6.84 5.16 8.50
N THR A 125 6.07 4.31 9.18
CA THR A 125 4.61 4.18 8.99
C THR A 125 3.84 4.65 10.22
N LEU A 126 2.77 5.42 10.01
CA LEU A 126 1.83 5.76 11.08
C LEU A 126 1.00 4.53 11.46
N ALA A 127 0.68 4.40 12.74
CA ALA A 127 -0.10 3.31 13.30
C ALA A 127 -0.73 3.74 14.63
N PHE A 128 -1.84 3.11 15.00
CA PHE A 128 -2.27 3.14 16.40
C PHE A 128 -1.31 2.35 17.29
N GLU A 129 -1.23 2.75 18.56
CA GLU A 129 -0.43 2.05 19.57
C GLU A 129 -1.06 0.73 19.99
N ASN A 130 -2.40 0.70 20.14
CA ASN A 130 -3.15 -0.47 20.57
C ASN A 130 -3.85 -1.13 19.39
N ILE A 131 -4.00 -2.46 19.45
CA ILE A 131 -4.64 -3.22 18.37
C ILE A 131 -6.16 -3.01 18.36
N GLU A 132 -6.74 -2.73 19.52
CA GLU A 132 -8.16 -2.49 19.73
C GLU A 132 -8.66 -1.25 18.97
N ASP A 133 -7.78 -0.26 18.77
CA ASP A 133 -8.09 0.96 18.00
C ASP A 133 -8.32 0.65 16.51
N TYR A 134 -7.82 -0.49 16.00
CA TYR A 134 -8.10 -0.96 14.64
C TYR A 134 -9.44 -1.67 14.47
N TYR A 135 -10.16 -1.96 15.56
CA TYR A 135 -11.45 -2.66 15.50
C TYR A 135 -12.61 -1.72 15.18
N VAL A 136 -12.41 -0.42 15.41
CA VAL A 136 -13.40 0.64 15.17
C VAL A 136 -13.10 1.39 13.87
N PRO A 137 -14.07 2.17 13.33
CA PRO A 137 -13.80 3.05 12.19
C PRO A 137 -12.64 4.01 12.47
N GLY A 138 -11.78 4.21 11.48
CA GLY A 138 -10.60 5.07 11.59
C GLY A 138 -9.95 5.30 10.22
N PRO A 139 -8.75 5.90 10.17
CA PRO A 139 -8.12 6.38 8.95
C PRO A 139 -7.44 5.28 8.11
N TYR A 140 -7.74 4.00 8.35
CA TYR A 140 -7.20 2.84 7.61
C TYR A 140 -5.68 2.64 7.71
N PHE A 141 -5.00 3.13 8.77
CA PHE A 141 -3.53 3.06 8.92
C PHE A 141 -2.96 1.69 8.53
N GLY A 142 -2.22 1.62 7.41
CA GLY A 142 -1.48 0.43 6.99
C GLY A 142 -2.33 -0.77 6.57
N ALA A 143 -3.66 -0.65 6.55
CA ALA A 143 -4.56 -1.76 6.32
C ALA A 143 -4.68 -2.13 4.85
N THR A 144 -5.05 -3.38 4.57
CA THR A 144 -5.51 -3.78 3.24
C THR A 144 -6.94 -3.32 3.03
N CYS A 145 -7.18 -2.48 2.02
CA CYS A 145 -8.52 -2.01 1.68
C CYS A 145 -9.13 -2.90 0.59
N GLY A 146 -10.42 -3.24 0.75
CA GLY A 146 -11.17 -4.07 -0.18
C GLY A 146 -12.58 -4.40 0.36
N ARG A 147 -13.50 -4.95 -0.44
CA ARG A 147 -13.31 -5.46 -1.82
C ARG A 147 -13.00 -4.39 -2.87
N TYR A 148 -13.39 -3.14 -2.64
CA TYR A 148 -13.07 -2.04 -3.54
C TYR A 148 -12.41 -0.89 -2.78
N SER A 149 -11.15 -0.60 -3.09
CA SER A 149 -10.43 0.56 -2.55
C SER A 149 -10.91 1.87 -3.20
N ASN A 150 -10.85 2.95 -2.43
CA ASN A 150 -11.37 4.26 -2.79
C ASN A 150 -12.89 4.25 -3.01
N ARG A 151 -13.42 5.22 -3.77
CA ARG A 151 -14.84 5.52 -3.83
C ARG A 151 -15.58 4.83 -4.97
N ILE A 152 -16.84 4.49 -4.73
CA ILE A 152 -17.86 4.19 -5.75
C ILE A 152 -19.01 5.19 -5.58
N ALA A 153 -19.35 5.90 -6.64
CA ALA A 153 -20.37 6.95 -6.63
C ALA A 153 -21.74 6.39 -6.21
N ALA A 154 -22.44 7.11 -5.31
CA ALA A 154 -23.73 6.71 -4.75
C ALA A 154 -23.75 5.32 -4.06
N GLY A 155 -22.59 4.72 -3.85
CA GLY A 155 -22.46 3.31 -3.45
C GLY A 155 -23.18 2.35 -4.39
N ALA A 156 -23.28 2.66 -5.68
CA ALA A 156 -24.01 1.83 -6.62
C ALA A 156 -23.17 1.53 -7.86
N PHE A 157 -23.32 0.31 -8.39
CA PHE A 157 -22.73 -0.09 -9.67
C PHE A 157 -23.59 -1.17 -10.33
N SER A 158 -23.27 -1.54 -11.57
CA SER A 158 -23.96 -2.61 -12.30
C SER A 158 -22.98 -3.61 -12.90
N ILE A 159 -23.39 -4.88 -12.97
CA ILE A 159 -22.74 -5.92 -13.76
C ILE A 159 -23.79 -6.46 -14.72
N GLY A 160 -23.61 -6.20 -16.02
CA GLY A 160 -24.67 -6.39 -17.00
C GLY A 160 -25.93 -5.58 -16.61
N ASP A 161 -27.08 -6.25 -16.60
CA ASP A 161 -28.36 -5.62 -16.23
C ASP A 161 -28.62 -5.63 -14.70
N GLN A 162 -27.76 -6.29 -13.92
CA GLN A 162 -27.94 -6.40 -12.47
C GLN A 162 -27.32 -5.20 -11.75
N LYS A 163 -28.12 -4.53 -10.91
CA LYS A 163 -27.71 -3.40 -10.08
C LYS A 163 -27.37 -3.87 -8.66
N TYR A 164 -26.34 -3.30 -8.08
CA TYR A 164 -25.91 -3.55 -6.71
C TYR A 164 -25.88 -2.23 -5.93
N GLN A 165 -26.38 -2.27 -4.69
CA GLN A 165 -26.34 -1.15 -3.76
C GLN A 165 -25.48 -1.53 -2.56
N LEU A 166 -24.36 -0.84 -2.42
CA LEU A 166 -23.42 -0.92 -1.32
C LEU A 166 -23.79 0.05 -0.21
N ALA A 167 -23.15 -0.10 0.95
CA ALA A 167 -23.23 0.87 2.03
C ALA A 167 -22.66 2.23 1.58
N THR A 168 -23.34 3.33 1.90
CA THR A 168 -22.81 4.68 1.69
C THR A 168 -22.13 5.18 2.96
N ASN A 169 -20.97 4.60 3.24
CA ASN A 169 -20.20 4.84 4.47
C ASN A 169 -19.31 6.09 4.41
N ASN A 170 -19.33 6.82 3.29
CA ASN A 170 -18.68 8.12 3.14
C ASN A 170 -19.66 9.11 2.50
N ASP A 171 -20.47 9.74 3.36
CA ASP A 171 -21.58 10.61 2.96
C ASP A 171 -22.53 9.90 1.98
N THR A 172 -22.61 10.37 0.74
CA THR A 172 -23.44 9.75 -0.30
C THR A 172 -22.76 8.61 -1.03
N ASN A 173 -21.47 8.37 -0.80
CA ASN A 173 -20.65 7.44 -1.57
C ASN A 173 -20.22 6.22 -0.74
N HIS A 174 -19.83 5.16 -1.42
CA HIS A 174 -19.18 4.00 -0.81
C HIS A 174 -17.66 4.22 -0.79
N LEU A 175 -16.98 3.80 0.28
CA LEU A 175 -15.54 3.98 0.46
C LEU A 175 -14.87 2.74 1.07
N HIS A 176 -13.76 2.30 0.45
CA HIS A 176 -12.84 1.28 0.96
C HIS A 176 -13.52 -0.03 1.40
N GLY A 177 -14.52 -0.47 0.65
CA GLY A 177 -15.21 -1.74 0.87
C GLY A 177 -16.31 -1.72 1.92
N GLY A 178 -16.63 -0.56 2.52
CA GLY A 178 -17.85 -0.38 3.31
C GLY A 178 -17.68 -0.40 4.83
N ASP A 179 -18.76 -0.71 5.53
CA ASP A 179 -18.88 -0.61 6.99
C ASP A 179 -18.11 -1.68 7.74
N ARG A 180 -17.73 -2.77 7.08
CA ARG A 180 -16.81 -3.81 7.55
C ARG A 180 -15.95 -4.32 6.40
N GLY A 181 -15.32 -3.39 5.67
CA GLY A 181 -14.32 -3.69 4.65
C GLY A 181 -13.15 -4.53 5.16
N PHE A 182 -12.27 -4.94 4.25
CA PHE A 182 -11.18 -5.89 4.52
C PHE A 182 -10.24 -5.48 5.64
N ASN A 183 -10.14 -4.19 5.93
CA ASN A 183 -9.35 -3.61 7.01
C ASN A 183 -9.85 -3.99 8.41
N ARG A 184 -11.11 -4.40 8.56
CA ARG A 184 -11.74 -4.77 9.85
C ARG A 184 -12.16 -6.22 9.87
N ARG A 185 -11.32 -7.07 9.28
CA ARG A 185 -11.55 -8.52 9.18
C ARG A 185 -10.33 -9.26 9.68
N ALA A 186 -10.57 -10.39 10.35
CA ALA A 186 -9.51 -11.31 10.69
C ALA A 186 -9.11 -12.13 9.46
N TRP A 187 -7.83 -12.06 9.12
CA TRP A 187 -7.22 -12.92 8.11
C TRP A 187 -6.63 -14.16 8.79
N THR A 188 -6.59 -15.27 8.08
CA THR A 188 -5.76 -16.42 8.48
C THR A 188 -4.35 -16.20 7.97
N GLY A 189 -3.33 -16.55 8.76
CA GLY A 189 -1.96 -16.15 8.44
C GLY A 189 -0.90 -17.16 8.84
N LYS A 190 0.17 -17.23 8.05
CA LYS A 190 1.39 -17.99 8.37
C LYS A 190 2.64 -17.33 7.82
N THR A 191 3.78 -17.57 8.46
CA THR A 191 5.08 -17.18 7.91
C THR A 191 5.44 -18.08 6.72
N VAL A 192 6.12 -17.49 5.74
CA VAL A 192 6.61 -18.15 4.52
C VAL A 192 8.03 -17.67 4.22
N LYS A 193 8.77 -18.44 3.41
CA LYS A 193 10.14 -18.08 2.99
C LYS A 193 10.41 -18.55 1.57
N LYS A 194 11.27 -17.81 0.87
CA LYS A 194 11.86 -18.19 -0.42
C LYS A 194 13.28 -17.66 -0.50
N ASP A 195 14.03 -18.04 -1.53
CA ASP A 195 15.39 -17.53 -1.70
C ASP A 195 15.40 -15.99 -1.79
N GLY A 196 16.21 -15.36 -0.95
CA GLY A 196 16.34 -13.91 -0.83
C GLY A 196 15.18 -13.18 -0.15
N ALA A 197 14.21 -13.86 0.47
CA ALA A 197 13.09 -13.21 1.16
C ALA A 197 12.43 -14.05 2.26
N VAL A 198 11.96 -13.37 3.30
CA VAL A 198 11.02 -13.89 4.30
C VAL A 198 9.67 -13.20 4.12
N GLY A 199 8.57 -13.85 4.50
CA GLY A 199 7.25 -13.28 4.25
C GLY A 199 6.14 -13.81 5.15
N ILE A 200 4.96 -13.26 4.93
CA ILE A 200 3.71 -13.59 5.63
C ILE A 200 2.64 -13.74 4.56
N ALA A 201 2.03 -14.92 4.48
CA ALA A 201 0.89 -15.18 3.62
C ALA A 201 -0.39 -15.10 4.45
N LEU A 202 -1.29 -14.20 4.06
CA LEU A 202 -2.57 -13.95 4.71
C LEU A 202 -3.70 -14.27 3.74
N GLN A 203 -4.76 -14.91 4.23
CA GLN A 203 -5.94 -15.23 3.43
C GLN A 203 -7.23 -14.78 4.11
N LEU A 204 -8.14 -14.22 3.31
CA LEU A 204 -9.51 -13.88 3.67
C LEU A 204 -10.48 -14.52 2.67
N VAL A 205 -11.55 -15.12 3.18
CA VAL A 205 -12.70 -15.53 2.38
C VAL A 205 -13.84 -14.56 2.68
N SER A 206 -14.24 -13.82 1.67
CA SER A 206 -15.34 -12.86 1.70
C SER A 206 -16.56 -13.50 1.02
N PRO A 207 -17.58 -13.98 1.77
CA PRO A 207 -18.72 -14.72 1.22
C PRO A 207 -19.59 -13.86 0.28
N ASP A 208 -20.33 -14.50 -0.62
CA ASP A 208 -21.35 -13.83 -1.45
C ASP A 208 -22.28 -12.94 -0.61
N GLY A 209 -22.49 -11.70 -1.08
CA GLY A 209 -23.33 -10.71 -0.42
C GLY A 209 -22.64 -9.93 0.72
N GLU A 210 -21.38 -10.21 1.05
CA GLU A 210 -20.66 -9.41 2.05
C GLU A 210 -20.51 -7.96 1.58
N GLU A 211 -20.92 -7.01 2.42
CA GLU A 211 -21.02 -5.59 2.06
C GLU A 211 -21.84 -5.35 0.76
N ASN A 212 -22.76 -6.27 0.45
CA ASN A 212 -23.59 -6.33 -0.75
C ASN A 212 -22.83 -6.54 -2.08
N TYR A 213 -21.58 -7.00 -2.04
CA TYR A 213 -20.85 -7.41 -3.24
C TYR A 213 -21.25 -8.84 -3.66
N PRO A 214 -21.43 -9.10 -4.97
CA PRO A 214 -21.69 -10.45 -5.46
C PRO A 214 -20.44 -11.34 -5.40
N GLY A 215 -20.68 -12.63 -5.24
CA GLY A 215 -19.67 -13.69 -5.32
C GLY A 215 -18.92 -13.89 -4.01
N THR A 216 -18.65 -15.16 -3.69
CA THR A 216 -17.60 -15.49 -2.74
C THR A 216 -16.26 -15.13 -3.37
N LEU A 217 -15.45 -14.36 -2.67
CA LEU A 217 -14.12 -13.96 -3.07
C LEU A 217 -13.09 -14.52 -2.09
N THR A 218 -12.15 -15.30 -2.59
CA THR A 218 -10.98 -15.73 -1.82
C THR A 218 -9.81 -14.84 -2.19
N VAL A 219 -9.21 -14.19 -1.20
CA VAL A 219 -8.10 -13.24 -1.39
C VAL A 219 -6.91 -13.71 -0.58
N ASP A 220 -5.76 -13.80 -1.26
CA ASP A 220 -4.46 -13.99 -0.65
C ASP A 220 -3.66 -12.68 -0.75
N VAL A 221 -3.08 -12.24 0.36
CA VAL A 221 -2.10 -11.15 0.41
C VAL A 221 -0.81 -11.71 0.98
N THR A 222 0.28 -11.60 0.22
CA THR A 222 1.60 -11.99 0.70
C THR A 222 2.50 -10.77 0.84
N TYR A 223 2.93 -10.52 2.08
CA TYR A 223 3.94 -9.53 2.40
C TYR A 223 5.31 -10.20 2.40
N TRP A 224 6.20 -9.75 1.52
CA TRP A 224 7.60 -10.18 1.45
C TRP A 224 8.51 -9.06 1.90
N LEU A 225 9.47 -9.40 2.76
CA LEU A 225 10.64 -8.58 3.04
C LEU A 225 11.86 -9.24 2.36
N THR A 226 12.45 -8.56 1.40
CA THR A 226 13.61 -9.07 0.64
C THR A 226 14.93 -8.58 1.21
N GLU A 227 16.03 -9.23 0.84
CA GLU A 227 17.40 -8.77 1.19
C GLU A 227 17.77 -7.43 0.56
N ARG A 228 16.96 -6.89 -0.36
CA ARG A 228 17.18 -5.60 -1.02
C ARG A 228 16.42 -4.45 -0.34
N ASN A 229 16.01 -4.62 0.91
CA ASN A 229 15.17 -3.68 1.64
C ASN A 229 13.87 -3.34 0.89
N GLU A 230 13.24 -4.37 0.31
CA GLU A 230 11.95 -4.22 -0.37
C GLU A 230 10.84 -4.81 0.49
N LEU A 231 9.83 -3.99 0.82
CA LEU A 231 8.53 -4.47 1.25
C LEU A 231 7.68 -4.67 -0.02
N ARG A 232 7.52 -5.93 -0.41
CA ARG A 232 6.75 -6.34 -1.58
C ARG A 232 5.42 -6.94 -1.15
N ILE A 233 4.33 -6.41 -1.68
CA ILE A 233 2.97 -6.86 -1.42
C ILE A 233 2.44 -7.51 -2.70
N GLU A 234 2.07 -8.78 -2.62
CA GLU A 234 1.49 -9.53 -3.72
C GLU A 234 0.04 -9.88 -3.36
N TYR A 235 -0.90 -9.52 -4.24
CA TYR A 235 -2.31 -9.85 -4.11
C TYR A 235 -2.67 -10.92 -5.13
N LYS A 236 -3.50 -11.88 -4.72
CA LYS A 236 -4.14 -12.84 -5.60
C LYS A 236 -5.59 -13.02 -5.17
N ALA A 237 -6.53 -13.06 -6.11
CA ALA A 237 -7.90 -13.38 -5.77
C ALA A 237 -8.63 -14.18 -6.86
N THR A 238 -9.62 -14.95 -6.44
CA THR A 238 -10.54 -15.70 -7.32
C THR A 238 -11.95 -15.60 -6.76
N THR A 239 -12.96 -15.69 -7.64
CA THR A 239 -14.37 -15.59 -7.25
C THR A 239 -15.22 -16.70 -7.86
N ASP A 240 -16.39 -16.97 -7.27
CA ASP A 240 -17.40 -17.89 -7.82
C ASP A 240 -18.50 -17.20 -8.65
N LYS A 241 -18.56 -15.86 -8.63
CA LYS A 241 -19.48 -15.04 -9.46
C LYS A 241 -18.79 -13.75 -9.88
N ALA A 242 -19.17 -13.22 -11.04
CA ALA A 242 -18.68 -11.92 -11.51
C ALA A 242 -18.83 -10.84 -10.41
N THR A 243 -17.75 -10.11 -10.12
CA THR A 243 -17.69 -9.10 -9.07
C THR A 243 -16.75 -7.96 -9.44
N VAL A 244 -16.79 -6.86 -8.70
CA VAL A 244 -15.80 -5.77 -8.83
C VAL A 244 -14.74 -5.90 -7.74
N LEU A 245 -13.47 -5.75 -8.11
CA LEU A 245 -12.34 -5.89 -7.20
C LEU A 245 -11.30 -4.80 -7.46
N ASN A 246 -10.91 -4.09 -6.40
CA ASN A 246 -9.79 -3.17 -6.39
C ASN A 246 -9.15 -3.20 -5.01
N LEU A 247 -7.88 -3.58 -4.93
CA LEU A 247 -7.17 -3.77 -3.67
C LEU A 247 -5.99 -2.81 -3.55
N THR A 248 -5.73 -2.37 -2.33
CA THR A 248 -4.53 -1.59 -2.02
C THR A 248 -4.13 -1.73 -0.56
N ASN A 249 -2.95 -1.22 -0.21
CA ASN A 249 -2.51 -1.05 1.16
C ASN A 249 -2.47 0.45 1.50
N HIS A 250 -3.05 0.82 2.63
CA HIS A 250 -3.26 2.22 3.02
C HIS A 250 -2.22 2.68 4.06
N CYS A 251 -0.94 2.31 3.87
CA CYS A 251 0.16 2.85 4.67
C CYS A 251 0.22 4.38 4.59
N TYR A 252 0.37 5.01 5.75
CA TYR A 252 0.71 6.43 5.87
C TYR A 252 2.19 6.53 6.16
N TRP A 253 2.94 7.13 5.27
CA TRP A 253 4.38 7.24 5.32
C TRP A 253 4.84 8.57 5.88
N ASN A 254 5.89 8.53 6.69
CA ASN A 254 6.71 9.68 7.05
C ASN A 254 8.17 9.21 7.15
N LEU A 255 8.98 9.52 6.13
CA LEU A 255 10.38 9.09 6.03
C LEU A 255 11.32 9.86 6.97
N ALA A 256 10.85 10.91 7.65
CA ALA A 256 11.55 11.47 8.81
C ALA A 256 11.45 10.54 10.03
N GLY A 257 10.34 9.81 10.12
CA GLY A 257 9.94 8.91 11.19
C GLY A 257 8.46 9.14 11.53
N ALA A 258 7.74 8.08 11.88
CA ALA A 258 6.34 8.17 12.27
C ALA A 258 6.17 9.14 13.47
N GLY A 259 5.29 10.12 13.33
CA GLY A 259 5.07 11.17 14.35
C GLY A 259 6.15 12.27 14.41
N LYS A 260 7.17 12.26 13.54
CA LYS A 260 8.20 13.31 13.49
C LYS A 260 7.78 14.49 12.61
N GLY A 261 6.73 15.19 13.04
CA GLY A 261 6.24 16.39 12.37
C GLY A 261 5.52 16.09 11.05
N THR A 262 5.55 17.05 10.13
CA THR A 262 4.79 17.00 8.88
C THR A 262 5.60 16.46 7.70
N ILE A 263 4.92 16.00 6.65
CA ILE A 263 5.54 15.49 5.41
C ILE A 263 5.87 16.57 4.37
N LEU A 264 5.67 17.85 4.70
CA LEU A 264 5.69 18.96 3.74
C LEU A 264 7.06 19.20 3.08
N ASP A 265 8.14 18.75 3.70
CA ASP A 265 9.51 18.84 3.21
C ASP A 265 9.98 17.61 2.41
N HIS A 266 9.17 16.55 2.38
CA HIS A 266 9.47 15.37 1.58
C HIS A 266 9.42 15.74 0.10
N GLN A 267 10.41 15.29 -0.64
CA GLN A 267 10.53 15.48 -2.07
C GLN A 267 9.86 14.30 -2.77
N LEU A 268 8.82 14.58 -3.55
CA LEU A 268 8.06 13.59 -4.32
C LEU A 268 8.36 13.74 -5.81
N THR A 269 8.53 12.61 -6.49
CA THR A 269 8.50 12.47 -7.95
C THR A 269 7.49 11.39 -8.32
N LEU A 270 6.65 11.64 -9.34
CA LEU A 270 5.67 10.70 -9.90
C LEU A 270 5.86 10.60 -11.42
N ASP A 271 5.88 9.37 -11.95
CA ASP A 271 5.86 9.11 -13.39
C ASP A 271 4.41 9.10 -13.91
N CYS A 272 3.79 10.28 -13.90
CA CYS A 272 2.40 10.48 -14.28
C CYS A 272 2.25 11.81 -15.04
N ASP A 273 1.81 11.77 -16.29
CA ASP A 273 1.48 12.99 -17.05
C ASP A 273 0.04 13.48 -16.82
N ASN A 274 -0.78 12.64 -16.19
CA ASN A 274 -2.20 12.89 -15.97
C ASN A 274 -2.63 12.54 -14.53
N PHE A 275 -3.73 13.16 -14.10
CA PHE A 275 -4.46 12.83 -12.88
C PHE A 275 -5.97 12.86 -13.15
N LEU A 276 -6.76 12.35 -12.20
CA LEU A 276 -8.22 12.37 -12.26
C LEU A 276 -8.76 13.55 -11.45
N PRO A 277 -9.29 14.61 -12.10
CA PRO A 277 -10.05 15.64 -11.39
C PRO A 277 -11.32 15.05 -10.81
N VAL A 278 -11.65 15.48 -9.60
CA VAL A 278 -12.81 15.02 -8.84
C VAL A 278 -13.86 16.13 -8.70
N ASP A 279 -15.08 15.74 -8.40
CA ASP A 279 -16.15 16.65 -7.97
C ASP A 279 -16.09 16.95 -6.46
N ASP A 280 -17.05 17.74 -5.97
CA ASP A 280 -17.14 18.15 -4.56
C ASP A 280 -17.36 16.98 -3.59
N THR A 281 -17.68 15.79 -4.08
CA THR A 281 -17.83 14.54 -3.31
C THR A 281 -16.64 13.59 -3.47
N LEU A 282 -15.56 14.08 -4.10
CA LEU A 282 -14.32 13.37 -4.39
C LEU A 282 -14.49 12.19 -5.36
N ILE A 283 -15.55 12.19 -6.18
CA ILE A 283 -15.73 11.23 -7.28
C ILE A 283 -15.04 11.74 -8.54
N PRO A 284 -14.26 10.91 -9.27
CA PRO A 284 -13.68 11.33 -10.54
C PRO A 284 -14.72 11.79 -11.55
N THR A 285 -14.43 12.89 -12.23
CA THR A 285 -15.29 13.45 -13.29
C THR A 285 -15.35 12.60 -14.57
N GLY A 286 -14.66 11.46 -14.62
CA GLY A 286 -14.45 10.63 -15.81
C GLY A 286 -13.36 11.16 -16.77
N LYS A 287 -12.79 12.33 -16.51
CA LYS A 287 -11.73 12.94 -17.33
C LYS A 287 -10.35 12.68 -16.76
N GLN A 288 -9.35 12.62 -17.63
CA GLN A 288 -7.94 12.70 -17.26
C GLN A 288 -7.42 14.10 -17.62
N ALA A 289 -6.99 14.87 -16.63
CA ALA A 289 -6.38 16.18 -16.84
C ALA A 289 -4.86 16.06 -16.84
N THR A 290 -4.16 16.90 -17.60
CA THR A 290 -2.69 16.93 -17.53
C THR A 290 -2.23 17.53 -16.22
N VAL A 291 -1.13 17.02 -15.67
CA VAL A 291 -0.46 17.63 -14.52
C VAL A 291 0.36 18.86 -14.91
N ALA A 292 0.75 18.99 -16.18
CA ALA A 292 1.66 20.02 -16.65
C ALA A 292 1.14 21.43 -16.35
N GLU A 293 2.02 22.28 -15.82
CA GLU A 293 1.70 23.67 -15.46
C GLU A 293 0.61 23.80 -14.39
N THR A 294 0.41 22.76 -13.56
CA THR A 294 -0.52 22.78 -12.43
C THR A 294 0.18 22.48 -11.10
N PRO A 295 -0.45 22.71 -9.94
CA PRO A 295 0.05 22.26 -8.64
C PRO A 295 0.36 20.76 -8.57
N MET A 296 -0.32 19.96 -9.39
CA MET A 296 -0.22 18.50 -9.47
C MET A 296 1.06 18.01 -10.16
N ASP A 297 1.89 18.89 -10.73
CA ASP A 297 3.09 18.48 -11.47
C ASP A 297 4.22 17.96 -10.56
N PHE A 298 4.26 16.65 -10.36
CA PHE A 298 5.33 15.93 -9.67
C PHE A 298 6.23 15.14 -10.62
N ARG A 299 6.24 15.43 -11.93
CA ARG A 299 7.11 14.73 -12.90
C ARG A 299 8.60 15.00 -12.67
N SER A 300 8.90 16.04 -11.90
CA SER A 300 10.21 16.30 -11.32
C SER A 300 10.10 16.31 -9.80
N SER A 301 11.24 16.11 -9.12
CA SER A 301 11.31 16.14 -7.66
C SER A 301 10.87 17.49 -7.10
N GLN A 302 9.81 17.50 -6.30
CA GLN A 302 9.22 18.69 -5.70
C GLN A 302 8.88 18.43 -4.23
N PRO A 303 9.13 19.38 -3.30
CA PRO A 303 8.63 19.28 -1.93
C PRO A 303 7.10 19.20 -1.94
N ILE A 304 6.50 18.26 -1.22
CA ILE A 304 5.04 18.07 -1.17
C ILE A 304 4.35 19.38 -0.76
N GLY A 305 4.89 20.09 0.22
CA GLY A 305 4.32 21.35 0.73
C GLY A 305 4.48 22.56 -0.19
N SER A 306 5.28 22.47 -1.26
CA SER A 306 5.61 23.63 -2.11
C SER A 306 4.39 24.27 -2.78
N ARG A 307 3.39 23.45 -3.14
CA ARG A 307 2.18 23.89 -3.85
C ARG A 307 0.87 23.41 -3.22
N ILE A 308 0.92 22.67 -2.10
CA ILE A 308 -0.27 22.07 -1.48
C ILE A 308 -1.39 23.08 -1.18
N LYS A 309 -1.06 24.32 -0.83
CA LYS A 309 -2.03 25.39 -0.56
C LYS A 309 -2.81 25.87 -1.79
N GLN A 310 -2.36 25.51 -2.99
CA GLN A 310 -3.02 25.81 -4.26
C GLN A 310 -4.04 24.72 -4.64
N VAL A 311 -4.06 23.61 -3.89
CA VAL A 311 -5.02 22.52 -4.04
C VAL A 311 -5.97 22.58 -2.86
N GLU A 312 -7.27 22.74 -3.15
CA GLU A 312 -8.30 22.81 -2.12
C GLU A 312 -8.30 21.51 -1.29
N GLY A 313 -8.24 21.63 0.04
CA GLY A 313 -8.18 20.47 0.94
C GLY A 313 -6.85 19.71 0.97
N GLY A 314 -5.88 20.05 0.11
CA GLY A 314 -4.63 19.30 -0.07
C GLY A 314 -4.73 18.21 -1.14
N TYR A 315 -3.70 17.39 -1.30
CA TYR A 315 -3.75 16.32 -2.31
C TYR A 315 -4.58 15.16 -1.76
N ASP A 316 -5.62 14.78 -2.50
CA ASP A 316 -6.34 13.51 -2.39
C ASP A 316 -6.80 13.07 -3.80
N HIS A 317 -5.84 12.76 -4.67
CA HIS A 317 -6.12 12.52 -6.09
C HIS A 317 -5.45 11.26 -6.62
N CYS A 318 -6.13 10.58 -7.54
CA CYS A 318 -5.56 9.49 -8.30
C CYS A 318 -4.75 10.03 -9.49
N TYR A 319 -3.47 9.69 -9.53
CA TYR A 319 -2.59 9.94 -10.67
C TYR A 319 -2.60 8.74 -11.61
N VAL A 320 -2.57 9.02 -12.91
CA VAL A 320 -2.57 8.01 -13.98
C VAL A 320 -1.12 7.63 -14.29
N ILE A 321 -0.76 6.37 -14.05
CA ILE A 321 0.61 5.88 -14.22
C ILE A 321 0.96 5.77 -15.70
N ASN A 322 2.11 6.34 -16.08
CA ASN A 322 2.59 6.31 -17.45
C ASN A 322 2.94 4.88 -17.90
N GLY A 323 2.37 4.49 -19.05
CA GLY A 323 2.63 3.22 -19.73
C GLY A 323 2.20 1.96 -18.96
N ALA A 324 1.29 2.07 -18.00
CA ALA A 324 0.77 0.93 -17.27
C ALA A 324 0.18 -0.13 -18.22
N ASP A 325 0.75 -1.33 -18.18
CA ASP A 325 0.41 -2.49 -19.02
C ASP A 325 0.27 -3.78 -18.18
N GLY A 326 0.17 -3.64 -16.86
CA GLY A 326 0.19 -4.75 -15.91
C GLY A 326 1.58 -5.27 -15.56
N SER A 327 2.65 -4.78 -16.20
CA SER A 327 4.02 -5.12 -15.82
C SER A 327 4.51 -4.28 -14.63
N LEU A 328 5.30 -4.89 -13.75
CA LEU A 328 5.87 -4.22 -12.59
C LEU A 328 6.90 -3.16 -13.04
N ARG A 329 6.64 -1.89 -12.70
CA ARG A 329 7.50 -0.76 -13.09
C ARG A 329 7.64 0.28 -11.97
N PRO A 330 8.73 1.06 -11.92
CA PRO A 330 8.86 2.20 -11.02
C PRO A 330 7.90 3.32 -11.40
N VAL A 331 7.23 3.92 -10.41
CA VAL A 331 6.20 4.95 -10.62
C VAL A 331 6.36 6.16 -9.69
N ALA A 332 7.05 6.00 -8.56
CA ALA A 332 7.26 7.09 -7.62
C ALA A 332 8.62 6.99 -6.93
N GLU A 333 9.21 8.14 -6.62
CA GLU A 333 10.34 8.28 -5.70
C GLU A 333 10.02 9.34 -4.64
N ILE A 334 10.26 9.01 -3.38
CA ILE A 334 10.11 9.90 -2.24
C ILE A 334 11.44 9.98 -1.52
N HIS A 335 11.91 11.20 -1.26
CA HIS A 335 13.14 11.45 -0.51
C HIS A 335 12.86 12.43 0.63
N HIS A 336 13.32 12.09 1.83
CA HIS A 336 13.33 13.04 2.94
C HIS A 336 14.77 13.54 3.20
N PRO A 337 15.09 14.81 2.86
CA PRO A 337 16.45 15.33 2.93
C PRO A 337 17.09 15.22 4.33
N GLY A 338 16.31 15.45 5.40
CA GLY A 338 16.85 15.46 6.76
C GLY A 338 17.38 14.09 7.22
N SER A 339 16.74 13.00 6.80
CA SER A 339 17.17 11.63 7.14
C SER A 339 18.01 10.98 6.04
N GLY A 340 17.92 11.48 4.81
CA GLY A 340 18.48 10.83 3.63
C GLY A 340 17.73 9.55 3.22
N ARG A 341 16.61 9.21 3.87
CA ARG A 341 15.81 8.03 3.51
C ARG A 341 15.13 8.26 2.16
N VAL A 342 15.17 7.23 1.32
CA VAL A 342 14.50 7.20 0.01
C VAL A 342 13.58 5.99 -0.05
N MET A 343 12.38 6.19 -0.57
CA MET A 343 11.44 5.14 -0.92
C MET A 343 11.11 5.23 -2.41
N GLU A 344 11.38 4.16 -3.15
CA GLU A 344 10.93 3.99 -4.54
C GLU A 344 9.72 3.05 -4.53
N ILE A 345 8.68 3.38 -5.28
CA ILE A 345 7.49 2.53 -5.45
C ILE A 345 7.49 1.96 -6.86
N LEU A 346 7.35 0.64 -6.95
CA LEU A 346 7.06 -0.08 -8.18
C LEU A 346 5.68 -0.73 -8.09
N THR A 347 4.90 -0.73 -9.16
CA THR A 347 3.59 -1.40 -9.17
C THR A 347 3.21 -1.95 -10.54
N THR A 348 2.25 -2.87 -10.55
CA THR A 348 1.53 -3.35 -11.74
C THR A 348 0.25 -2.56 -12.01
N GLU A 349 -0.18 -1.72 -11.06
CA GLU A 349 -1.45 -1.00 -11.13
C GLU A 349 -1.44 0.17 -12.12
N PRO A 350 -2.62 0.57 -12.65
CA PRO A 350 -2.74 1.68 -13.59
C PRO A 350 -2.79 3.05 -12.91
N GLY A 351 -3.10 3.12 -11.61
CA GLY A 351 -3.20 4.37 -10.87
C GLY A 351 -2.51 4.34 -9.51
N ILE A 352 -2.24 5.54 -8.99
CA ILE A 352 -1.71 5.75 -7.65
C ILE A 352 -2.46 6.89 -6.96
N GLN A 353 -3.14 6.61 -5.85
CA GLN A 353 -3.76 7.66 -5.02
C GLN A 353 -2.67 8.35 -4.22
N PHE A 354 -2.55 9.66 -4.38
CA PHE A 354 -1.71 10.48 -3.52
C PHE A 354 -2.59 11.28 -2.56
N TYR A 355 -2.53 10.89 -1.29
CA TYR A 355 -3.28 11.51 -0.21
C TYR A 355 -2.34 12.04 0.87
N THR A 356 -2.48 13.31 1.26
CA THR A 356 -1.55 13.97 2.20
C THR A 356 -2.02 14.00 3.65
N GLY A 357 -2.86 13.06 4.09
CA GLY A 357 -3.28 12.99 5.48
C GLY A 357 -4.12 14.20 5.89
N ASN A 358 -4.99 14.67 4.99
CA ASN A 358 -5.75 15.92 5.13
C ASN A 358 -6.79 15.87 6.27
N PHE A 359 -7.20 14.68 6.68
CA PHE A 359 -8.14 14.44 7.78
C PHE A 359 -7.45 14.09 9.11
N LEU A 360 -6.11 14.09 9.16
CA LEU A 360 -5.39 14.01 10.42
C LEU A 360 -5.50 15.36 11.15
N ASP A 361 -5.83 15.34 12.43
CA ASP A 361 -6.16 16.53 13.22
C ASP A 361 -5.46 16.59 14.58
N GLY A 362 -4.66 15.58 14.92
CA GLY A 362 -4.00 15.44 16.22
C GLY A 362 -4.88 14.78 17.28
N GLU A 363 -6.11 14.38 16.97
CA GLU A 363 -6.99 13.72 17.92
C GLU A 363 -6.67 12.21 18.06
N PRO A 364 -6.98 11.59 19.21
CA PRO A 364 -6.70 10.17 19.45
C PRO A 364 -7.31 9.22 18.42
N GLY A 365 -8.50 9.53 17.89
CA GLY A 365 -9.15 8.74 16.83
C GLY A 365 -8.36 8.69 15.52
N ASN A 366 -7.43 9.63 15.33
CA ASN A 366 -6.49 9.70 14.21
C ASN A 366 -5.04 9.39 14.65
N GLY A 367 -4.88 8.63 15.75
CA GLY A 367 -3.58 8.22 16.28
C GLY A 367 -2.77 9.36 16.89
N GLY A 368 -3.38 10.52 17.13
CA GLY A 368 -2.70 11.71 17.64
C GLY A 368 -1.76 12.38 16.62
N TYR A 369 -1.82 11.99 15.33
CA TYR A 369 -0.97 12.56 14.30
C TYR A 369 -1.50 13.89 13.78
N PRO A 370 -0.64 14.90 13.59
CA PRO A 370 -1.08 16.22 13.14
C PRO A 370 -1.51 16.18 11.66
N LEU A 371 -2.22 17.23 11.23
CA LEU A 371 -2.47 17.52 9.81
C LEU A 371 -1.17 17.39 8.99
N ASN A 372 -1.25 16.62 7.91
CA ASN A 372 -0.10 16.28 7.08
C ASN A 372 1.04 15.59 7.84
N GLY A 373 0.74 14.81 8.89
CA GLY A 373 1.71 14.00 9.63
C GLY A 373 2.21 12.77 8.88
N GLY A 374 1.47 12.35 7.84
CA GLY A 374 1.81 11.25 6.94
C GLY A 374 1.15 11.40 5.58
N PHE A 375 1.66 10.69 4.56
CA PHE A 375 1.06 10.62 3.22
C PHE A 375 0.83 9.17 2.79
N CYS A 376 -0.15 8.93 1.92
CA CYS A 376 -0.42 7.65 1.29
C CYS A 376 -0.10 7.69 -0.20
N LEU A 377 0.37 6.57 -0.72
CA LEU A 377 0.62 6.32 -2.14
C LEU A 377 0.04 4.95 -2.49
N GLU A 378 -1.29 4.91 -2.60
CA GLU A 378 -2.06 3.68 -2.77
C GLU A 378 -2.05 3.29 -4.25
N CYS A 379 -1.31 2.24 -4.62
CA CYS A 379 -1.33 1.73 -5.99
C CYS A 379 -2.61 0.91 -6.20
N GLN A 380 -3.45 1.30 -7.16
CA GLN A 380 -4.79 0.76 -7.36
C GLN A 380 -5.32 1.00 -8.78
N HIS A 381 -6.46 0.40 -9.11
CA HIS A 381 -7.29 0.85 -10.21
C HIS A 381 -7.96 2.19 -9.87
N PHE A 382 -8.47 2.88 -10.90
CA PHE A 382 -9.05 4.20 -10.72
C PHE A 382 -10.31 4.15 -9.83
N PRO A 383 -10.51 5.16 -8.96
CA PRO A 383 -11.76 5.28 -8.23
C PRO A 383 -12.97 5.32 -9.18
N ASP A 384 -14.09 4.75 -8.74
CA ASP A 384 -15.34 4.71 -9.50
C ASP A 384 -15.28 3.99 -10.88
N SER A 385 -14.23 3.20 -11.16
CA SER A 385 -14.11 2.43 -12.41
C SER A 385 -15.35 1.59 -12.78
N PRO A 386 -16.09 0.95 -11.85
CA PRO A 386 -17.34 0.25 -12.17
C PRO A 386 -18.40 1.11 -12.88
N ASN A 387 -18.36 2.44 -12.72
CA ASN A 387 -19.32 3.37 -13.30
C ASN A 387 -18.71 4.21 -14.45
N GLN A 388 -17.42 4.03 -14.75
CA GLN A 388 -16.67 4.87 -15.67
C GLN A 388 -16.09 4.00 -16.80
N SER A 389 -16.89 3.75 -17.84
CA SER A 389 -16.51 2.86 -18.96
C SER A 389 -15.20 3.20 -19.69
N GLY A 390 -14.69 4.43 -19.55
CA GLY A 390 -13.39 4.85 -20.08
C GLY A 390 -12.19 4.50 -19.19
N PHE A 391 -12.41 3.97 -17.99
CA PHE A 391 -11.37 3.59 -17.04
C PHE A 391 -11.01 2.10 -17.17
N PRO A 392 -9.80 1.69 -16.72
CA PRO A 392 -9.43 0.28 -16.65
C PRO A 392 -10.47 -0.53 -15.86
N SER A 393 -10.90 -1.65 -16.42
CA SER A 393 -11.93 -2.50 -15.80
C SER A 393 -11.46 -3.07 -14.47
N THR A 394 -12.36 -3.08 -13.49
CA THR A 394 -12.20 -3.75 -12.18
C THR A 394 -13.08 -5.00 -12.07
N LEU A 395 -13.70 -5.44 -13.17
CA LEU A 395 -14.52 -6.65 -13.21
C LEU A 395 -13.62 -7.90 -13.12
N LEU A 396 -13.95 -8.80 -12.19
CA LEU A 396 -13.34 -10.11 -12.04
C LEU A 396 -14.39 -11.19 -12.31
N GLU A 397 -14.13 -12.03 -13.31
CA GLU A 397 -14.98 -13.17 -13.68
C GLU A 397 -14.55 -14.47 -12.96
N PRO A 398 -15.44 -15.48 -12.82
CA PRO A 398 -15.12 -16.72 -12.09
C PRO A 398 -13.97 -17.55 -12.67
N ASP A 399 -13.69 -17.42 -13.98
CA ASP A 399 -12.61 -18.11 -14.68
C ASP A 399 -11.29 -17.33 -14.69
N GLN A 400 -11.28 -16.15 -14.06
CA GLN A 400 -10.13 -15.27 -13.99
C GLN A 400 -9.42 -15.37 -12.62
N THR A 401 -8.15 -15.00 -12.62
CA THR A 401 -7.39 -14.80 -11.38
C THR A 401 -6.90 -13.36 -11.37
N TYR A 402 -7.31 -12.62 -10.34
CA TYR A 402 -6.75 -11.31 -10.06
C TYR A 402 -5.31 -11.47 -9.56
N THR A 403 -4.40 -10.64 -10.06
CA THR A 403 -3.04 -10.53 -9.53
C THR A 403 -2.60 -9.07 -9.57
N GLN A 404 -1.99 -8.62 -8.48
CA GLN A 404 -1.41 -7.28 -8.37
C GLN A 404 -0.12 -7.37 -7.55
N THR A 405 0.83 -6.50 -7.84
CA THR A 405 2.05 -6.37 -7.04
C THR A 405 2.39 -4.90 -6.83
N THR A 406 2.72 -4.55 -5.58
CA THR A 406 3.34 -3.26 -5.23
C THR A 406 4.61 -3.51 -4.43
N VAL A 407 5.68 -2.77 -4.73
CA VAL A 407 6.97 -2.86 -4.06
C VAL A 407 7.36 -1.49 -3.52
N HIS A 408 7.62 -1.41 -2.22
CA HIS A 408 8.25 -0.27 -1.58
C HIS A 408 9.73 -0.62 -1.35
N ARG A 409 10.62 -0.05 -2.16
CA ARG A 409 12.07 -0.26 -2.06
C ARG A 409 12.69 0.89 -1.28
N PHE A 410 13.37 0.55 -0.18
CA PHE A 410 14.01 1.55 0.66
C PHE A 410 15.53 1.61 0.41
N SER A 411 16.04 2.83 0.36
CA SER A 411 17.47 3.10 0.26
C SER A 411 17.83 4.38 1.01
N VAL A 412 19.11 4.73 0.98
CA VAL A 412 19.65 5.91 1.65
C VAL A 412 20.43 6.72 0.63
N ARG A 413 20.06 8.00 0.48
CA ARG A 413 20.81 9.01 -0.26
C ARG A 413 21.61 9.84 0.74
N ARG A 414 22.94 9.78 0.64
CA ARG A 414 23.82 10.66 1.41
C ARG A 414 23.97 11.97 0.65
N GLU A 415 23.55 13.08 1.24
CA GLU A 415 23.93 14.39 0.70
C GLU A 415 25.42 14.62 0.97
N ALA A 416 26.16 15.08 -0.04
CA ALA A 416 27.53 15.53 0.17
C ALA A 416 27.50 16.74 1.11
N PRO A 417 28.44 16.86 2.08
CA PRO A 417 28.50 18.03 2.93
C PRO A 417 28.57 19.32 2.09
N PRO A 418 27.89 20.41 2.48
CA PRO A 418 28.03 21.69 1.81
C PRO A 418 29.48 22.18 1.98
N GLY A 419 30.35 21.92 1.01
CA GLY A 419 31.77 22.30 1.08
C GLY A 419 32.69 21.68 0.03
N GLU A 420 32.37 20.50 -0.51
CA GLU A 420 33.19 19.86 -1.53
C GLU A 420 32.66 20.09 -2.95
N ARG A 421 32.48 21.37 -3.33
CA ARG A 421 32.55 21.70 -4.76
C ARG A 421 34.01 21.59 -5.17
N SER A 422 34.30 20.50 -5.89
CA SER A 422 35.60 20.19 -6.49
C SER A 422 36.41 21.44 -6.83
N GLY A 423 37.55 21.59 -6.16
CA GLY A 423 38.54 22.60 -6.49
C GLY A 423 38.96 22.42 -7.95
N GLY A 424 38.45 23.28 -8.81
CA GLY A 424 38.90 23.38 -10.19
C GLY A 424 40.41 23.51 -10.20
N ARG A 425 41.09 22.48 -10.73
CA ARG A 425 42.52 22.52 -11.03
C ARG A 425 42.80 23.79 -11.85
N LYS A 426 43.30 24.85 -11.21
CA LYS A 426 44.02 25.92 -11.89
C LYS A 426 45.26 25.27 -12.50
N ARG A 427 45.20 24.97 -13.79
CA ARG A 427 46.40 24.71 -14.60
C ARG A 427 47.27 25.96 -14.50
N ALA A 428 48.38 25.86 -13.79
CA ALA A 428 49.46 26.84 -13.84
C ALA A 428 50.06 26.83 -15.26
N GLY A 429 49.59 27.75 -16.09
CA GLY A 429 50.21 28.06 -17.38
C GLY A 429 51.52 28.80 -17.15
N GLY A 430 52.63 28.08 -17.12
CA GLY A 430 53.96 28.66 -17.19
C GLY A 430 54.19 29.33 -18.55
N ARG A 431 54.12 30.67 -18.60
CA ARG A 431 54.68 31.46 -19.71
C ARG A 431 56.12 31.85 -19.33
N LYS A 432 57.09 31.15 -19.91
CA LYS A 432 58.49 31.60 -20.00
C LYS A 432 58.53 32.93 -20.75
N ARG A 433 58.98 34.00 -20.09
CA ARG A 433 59.42 35.24 -20.74
C ARG A 433 60.79 34.98 -21.37
N ALA A 434 60.88 35.02 -22.70
CA ALA A 434 62.14 35.16 -23.41
C ALA A 434 62.54 36.64 -23.40
N GLY A 435 63.57 36.99 -22.62
CA GLY A 435 64.24 38.28 -22.70
C GLY A 435 65.35 38.21 -23.75
N GLY A 436 65.08 38.74 -24.95
CA GLY A 436 66.12 39.03 -25.94
C GLY A 436 66.55 40.48 -25.80
N ARG A 437 67.73 40.70 -25.21
CA ARG A 437 68.41 42.00 -25.21
C ARG A 437 69.08 42.21 -26.57
N SER A 438 68.73 43.33 -27.20
CA SER A 438 69.46 43.98 -28.28
C SER A 438 70.88 44.33 -27.84
N ARG A 439 71.87 44.02 -28.68
CA ARG A 439 73.17 44.70 -28.71
C ARG A 439 73.29 45.44 -30.03
N SER A 440 73.57 46.73 -29.93
CA SER A 440 73.93 47.65 -31.01
C SER A 440 75.46 47.87 -31.01
N GLY A 441 76.05 47.89 -32.20
CA GLY A 441 77.20 48.74 -32.54
C GLY A 441 78.58 48.07 -32.54
N GLY A 442 79.26 48.14 -33.69
CA GLY A 442 80.68 47.85 -33.87
C GLY A 442 80.98 47.09 -35.15
#